data_AF-A0A5N5W9A6-F1
#
_entry.id   AF-A0A5N5W9A6-F1
#
_cell.length_a   1.000
_cell.length_b   1.000
_cell.length_c   1.000
_cell.angle_alpha   90.00
_cell.angle_beta   90.00
_cell.angle_gamma   90.00
#
_symmetry.space_group_name_H-M   'P 1'
#
loop_
_entity.id
_entity.type
_entity.pdbx_description
1 polymer ?
#
loop_
_entity_poly.entity_id
_entity_poly.type
_entity_poly.pdbx_seq_one_letter_code
_entity_poly.pdbx_strand_id
1 'polypeptide(L)'
;MSHPADQSPIDVLDTYLEALSDALCDGFDHGADGPPPLPERPVLAGPGAGEGEDELVAWALGRLNGIPREPKDAFQREVNGLLYELRSRRNPWNAAALRLLDDHYTFAATGPRLHEDWTQDAIAVMRRSVPDPRRWVRLDWDRNSTARRTVPAYPFEPPPASGFSQLLHPVEKEAAVASLAIMTESWGTETAPVRSRPDRDAVLADARTLLDRYGPTARFRTTAEAAASDPAHDFIASGLSAYFCFSGFLTCAYIDGIDLWGDLGLIAVSDDEVGLFWAIAAY
;
A
#
# COMPACT_ATOMS: atom_id res chain seq x y z
N MET A 1 6.23 -14.65 13.75
CA MET A 1 6.98 -13.60 14.47
C MET A 1 8.45 -13.88 14.25
N SER A 2 9.09 -13.12 13.35
CA SER A 2 10.53 -13.26 13.11
C SER A 2 11.29 -12.72 14.31
N HIS A 3 12.30 -13.45 14.78
CA HIS A 3 13.16 -13.01 15.88
C HIS A 3 13.85 -11.68 15.49
N PRO A 4 14.03 -10.71 16.42
CA PRO A 4 14.71 -9.44 16.14
C PRO A 4 16.17 -9.58 15.65
N ALA A 5 16.73 -10.80 15.64
CA ALA A 5 18.08 -11.09 15.16
C ALA A 5 18.20 -11.28 13.62
N ASP A 6 17.08 -11.37 12.87
CA ASP A 6 17.06 -11.61 11.41
C ASP A 6 16.65 -10.38 10.56
N GLN A 7 16.55 -9.20 11.18
CA GLN A 7 16.24 -7.96 10.47
C GLN A 7 17.52 -7.33 9.94
N SER A 8 17.54 -6.97 8.65
CA SER A 8 18.69 -6.25 8.10
C SER A 8 18.70 -4.81 8.66
N PRO A 9 19.87 -4.16 8.72
CA PRO A 9 19.98 -2.77 9.18
C PRO A 9 19.01 -1.81 8.49
N ILE A 10 18.75 -1.99 7.19
CA ILE A 10 17.79 -1.17 6.45
C ILE A 10 16.34 -1.37 6.91
N ASP A 11 15.93 -2.58 7.27
CA ASP A 11 14.59 -2.84 7.80
C ASP A 11 14.40 -2.26 9.19
N VAL A 12 15.43 -2.34 10.02
CA VAL A 12 15.43 -1.71 11.35
C VAL A 12 15.32 -0.19 11.22
N LEU A 13 16.04 0.40 10.27
CA LEU A 13 15.98 1.85 10.02
C LEU A 13 14.62 2.28 9.44
N ASP A 14 14.06 1.54 8.48
CA ASP A 14 12.72 1.80 7.92
C ASP A 14 11.66 1.76 9.04
N THR A 15 11.68 0.70 9.85
CA THR A 15 10.76 0.54 10.99
C THR A 15 10.89 1.70 11.99
N TYR A 16 12.12 2.12 12.29
CA TYR A 16 12.35 3.25 13.18
C TYR A 16 11.84 4.57 12.60
N LEU A 17 12.07 4.85 11.32
CA LEU A 17 11.61 6.07 10.66
C LEU A 17 10.08 6.10 10.55
N GLU A 18 9.43 4.97 10.29
CA GLU A 18 7.97 4.85 10.30
C GLU A 18 7.41 5.11 11.71
N ALA A 19 7.97 4.47 12.75
CA ALA A 19 7.55 4.71 14.13
C ALA A 19 7.78 6.16 14.57
N LEU A 20 8.87 6.79 14.11
CA LEU A 20 9.17 8.19 14.38
C LEU A 20 8.18 9.12 13.67
N SER A 21 7.86 8.84 12.40
CA SER A 21 6.85 9.57 11.62
C SER A 21 5.48 9.51 12.31
N ASP A 22 5.07 8.31 12.72
CA ASP A 22 3.79 8.08 13.40
C ASP A 22 3.72 8.83 14.75
N ALA A 23 4.80 8.82 15.53
CA ALA A 23 4.86 9.54 16.80
C ALA A 23 4.83 11.07 16.67
N LEU A 24 5.24 11.60 15.51
CA LEU A 24 5.23 13.03 15.24
C LEU A 24 3.90 13.53 14.66
N CYS A 25 3.03 12.63 14.20
CA CYS A 25 1.79 12.98 13.52
C CYS A 25 0.75 13.58 14.48
N ASP A 26 0.58 14.90 14.41
CA ASP A 26 -0.48 15.61 15.14
C ASP A 26 -1.83 15.36 14.45
N GLY A 27 -2.74 14.64 15.11
CA GLY A 27 -4.09 14.39 14.57
C GLY A 27 -4.67 13.00 14.85
N PHE A 28 -3.85 12.04 15.30
CA PHE A 28 -4.41 10.86 15.96
C PHE A 28 -4.93 11.27 17.33
N ASP A 29 -6.21 11.03 17.58
CA ASP A 29 -6.78 11.17 18.92
C ASP A 29 -6.11 10.13 19.81
N HIS A 30 -5.01 10.51 20.47
CA HIS A 30 -4.27 9.63 21.37
C HIS A 30 -5.09 9.28 22.64
N GLY A 31 -6.34 9.75 22.73
CA GLY A 31 -7.14 9.64 23.93
C GLY A 31 -6.46 10.33 25.12
N ALA A 32 -6.67 9.78 26.32
CA ALA A 32 -6.16 10.36 27.56
C ALA A 32 -4.63 10.23 27.76
N ASP A 33 -3.91 9.52 26.87
CA ASP A 33 -2.52 9.10 27.11
C ASP A 33 -1.46 10.09 26.57
N GLY A 34 -1.89 11.16 25.87
CA GLY A 34 -0.99 12.14 25.28
C GLY A 34 -0.20 11.60 24.07
N PRO A 35 0.63 12.44 23.41
CA PRO A 35 1.41 11.98 22.27
C PRO A 35 2.39 10.88 22.69
N PRO A 36 2.57 9.82 21.88
CA PRO A 36 3.49 8.75 22.21
C PRO A 36 4.92 9.29 22.33
N PRO A 37 5.72 8.74 23.26
CA PRO A 37 7.13 9.10 23.33
C PRO A 37 7.83 8.75 22.03
N LEU A 38 8.82 9.57 21.64
CA LEU A 38 9.65 9.26 20.48
C LEU A 38 10.34 7.90 20.69
N PRO A 39 10.37 7.04 19.66
CA PRO A 39 11.05 5.76 19.76
C PRO A 39 12.55 5.96 20.04
N GLU A 40 13.13 5.08 20.85
CA GLU A 40 14.58 5.05 21.03
C GLU A 40 15.27 4.68 19.73
N ARG A 41 16.43 5.29 19.46
CA ARG A 41 17.20 4.97 18.26
C ARG A 41 17.70 3.53 18.30
N PRO A 42 17.53 2.76 17.22
CA PRO A 42 17.99 1.38 17.19
C PRO A 42 19.52 1.32 17.15
N VAL A 43 20.07 0.27 17.76
CA VAL A 43 21.47 -0.12 17.59
C VAL A 43 21.57 -0.96 16.33
N LEU A 44 22.11 -0.38 15.26
CA LEU A 44 22.35 -1.09 14.01
C LEU A 44 23.67 -1.86 14.12
N ALA A 45 23.61 -3.18 13.95
CA ALA A 45 24.81 -4.02 13.87
C ALA A 45 25.61 -3.71 12.58
N GLY A 46 26.90 -4.07 12.56
CA GLY A 46 27.82 -3.86 11.43
C GLY A 46 27.34 -4.48 10.11
N PRO A 47 28.09 -4.28 9.00
CA PRO A 47 27.58 -4.36 7.62
C PRO A 47 26.73 -5.60 7.40
N GLY A 48 25.47 -5.34 7.04
CA GLY A 48 24.41 -6.34 7.01
C GLY A 48 23.62 -6.12 5.74
N ALA A 49 23.81 -7.06 4.80
CA ALA A 49 23.40 -6.98 3.39
C ALA A 49 24.30 -6.06 2.53
N GLY A 50 24.49 -6.45 1.26
CA GLY A 50 25.60 -6.03 0.39
C GLY A 50 25.84 -4.52 0.24
N GLU A 51 26.97 -4.16 -0.40
CA GLU A 51 27.53 -2.79 -0.47
C GLU A 51 26.49 -1.67 -0.71
N GLY A 52 25.48 -1.89 -1.56
CA GLY A 52 24.43 -0.90 -1.84
C GLY A 52 23.43 -0.65 -0.71
N GLU A 53 23.06 -1.66 0.08
CA GLU A 53 22.16 -1.45 1.23
C GLU A 53 22.89 -0.75 2.38
N ASP A 54 24.14 -1.11 2.64
CA ASP A 54 24.99 -0.45 3.64
C ASP A 54 25.19 1.05 3.32
N GLU A 55 25.44 1.40 2.06
CA GLU A 55 25.53 2.80 1.61
C GLU A 55 24.22 3.57 1.82
N LEU A 56 23.07 2.94 1.52
CA LEU A 56 21.76 3.56 1.68
C LEU A 56 21.43 3.80 3.17
N VAL A 57 21.77 2.84 4.04
CA VAL A 57 21.64 2.99 5.49
C VAL A 57 22.54 4.12 6.00
N ALA A 58 23.80 4.16 5.59
CA ALA A 58 24.73 5.22 6.00
C ALA A 58 24.25 6.61 5.56
N TRP A 59 23.75 6.72 4.32
CA TRP A 59 23.16 7.94 3.79
C TRP A 59 21.95 8.39 4.63
N ALA A 60 21.01 7.48 4.90
CA ALA A 60 19.78 7.81 5.63
C ALA A 60 20.05 8.22 7.08
N LEU A 61 20.99 7.54 7.77
CA LEU A 61 21.45 7.94 9.10
C LEU A 61 22.13 9.31 9.08
N GLY A 62 22.97 9.56 8.08
CA GLY A 62 23.62 10.87 7.90
C GLY A 62 22.59 11.99 7.73
N ARG A 63 21.56 11.78 6.90
CA ARG A 63 20.44 12.71 6.74
C ARG A 63 19.68 12.91 8.05
N LEU A 64 19.24 11.83 8.70
CA LEU A 64 18.51 11.88 9.96
C LEU A 64 19.25 12.65 11.06
N ASN A 65 20.59 12.49 11.15
CA ASN A 65 21.42 13.23 12.10
C ASN A 65 21.51 14.73 11.82
N GLY A 66 21.31 15.12 10.56
CA GLY A 66 21.33 16.52 10.14
C GLY A 66 20.00 17.26 10.27
N ILE A 67 18.88 16.55 10.53
CA ILE A 67 17.56 17.19 10.63
C ILE A 67 17.42 17.92 11.98
N PRO A 68 17.15 19.24 11.99
CA PRO A 68 16.82 19.95 13.22
C PRO A 68 15.54 19.40 13.86
N ARG A 69 15.53 19.21 15.18
CA ARG A 69 14.34 18.70 15.91
C ARG A 69 13.24 19.73 16.11
N GLU A 70 13.58 21.01 16.00
CA GLU A 70 12.65 22.12 16.17
C GLU A 70 12.69 23.05 14.94
N PRO A 71 11.54 23.58 14.49
CA PRO A 71 10.20 23.32 15.04
C PRO A 71 9.66 21.92 14.66
N LYS A 72 8.79 21.35 15.51
CA LYS A 72 8.26 19.98 15.36
C LYS A 72 7.68 19.69 13.97
N ASP A 73 6.93 20.62 13.38
CA ASP A 73 6.29 20.47 12.07
C ASP A 73 7.33 20.36 10.93
N ALA A 74 8.42 21.11 11.02
CA ALA A 74 9.53 21.01 10.08
C ALA A 74 10.27 19.67 10.25
N PHE A 75 10.52 19.26 11.50
CA PHE A 75 11.13 17.96 11.79
C PHE A 75 10.29 16.79 11.24
N GLN A 76 8.97 16.82 11.45
CA GLN A 76 8.04 15.83 10.91
C GLN A 76 8.10 15.76 9.38
N ARG A 77 8.02 16.90 8.68
CA ARG A 77 8.09 16.93 7.21
C ARG A 77 9.40 16.34 6.68
N GLU A 78 10.53 16.67 7.30
CA GLU A 78 11.83 16.15 6.92
C GLU A 78 11.99 14.66 7.22
N VAL A 79 11.44 14.16 8.33
CA VAL A 79 11.41 12.71 8.65
C VAL A 79 10.54 11.96 7.64
N ASN A 80 9.36 12.48 7.30
CA ASN A 80 8.47 11.88 6.30
C ASN A 80 9.13 11.85 4.92
N GLY A 81 9.78 12.94 4.52
CA GLY A 81 10.55 13.01 3.28
C GLY A 81 11.71 12.02 3.27
N LEU A 82 12.42 11.86 4.39
CA LEU A 82 13.49 10.88 4.51
C LEU A 82 12.99 9.44 4.41
N LEU A 83 11.86 9.11 5.07
CA LEU A 83 11.24 7.79 4.97
C LEU A 83 10.81 7.49 3.53
N TYR A 84 10.17 8.44 2.87
CA TYR A 84 9.79 8.34 1.46
C TYR A 84 11.01 8.10 0.57
N GLU A 85 12.07 8.91 0.71
CA GLU A 85 13.29 8.76 -0.09
C GLU A 85 14.00 7.42 0.17
N LEU A 86 14.09 6.98 1.43
CA LEU A 86 14.67 5.69 1.80
C LEU A 86 13.93 4.55 1.09
N ARG A 87 12.59 4.53 1.20
CA ARG A 87 11.74 3.51 0.59
C ARG A 87 11.86 3.54 -0.93
N SER A 88 11.81 4.73 -1.53
CA SER A 88 11.92 4.91 -2.99
C SER A 88 13.27 4.43 -3.54
N ARG A 89 14.38 4.73 -2.86
CA ARG A 89 15.73 4.31 -3.28
C ARG A 89 16.00 2.82 -3.10
N ARG A 90 15.23 2.13 -2.24
CA ARG A 90 15.45 0.71 -1.93
C ARG A 90 15.26 -0.20 -3.13
N ASN A 91 14.22 -0.01 -3.93
CA ASN A 91 13.98 -0.77 -5.16
C ASN A 91 12.98 -0.04 -6.09
N PRO A 92 12.97 -0.33 -7.41
CA PRO A 92 12.10 0.36 -8.36
C PRO A 92 10.61 0.12 -8.12
N TRP A 93 10.20 -1.02 -7.54
CA TRP A 93 8.79 -1.28 -7.21
C TRP A 93 8.30 -0.39 -6.08
N ASN A 94 9.11 -0.13 -5.05
CA ASN A 94 8.78 0.81 -3.98
C ASN A 94 8.60 2.22 -4.57
N ALA A 95 9.53 2.64 -5.41
CA ALA A 95 9.48 3.94 -6.07
C ALA A 95 8.21 4.12 -6.91
N ALA A 96 7.82 3.11 -7.69
CA ALA A 96 6.59 3.13 -8.48
C ALA A 96 5.33 3.14 -7.60
N ALA A 97 5.28 2.33 -6.54
CA ALA A 97 4.16 2.28 -5.61
C ALA A 97 3.93 3.62 -4.92
N LEU A 98 5.00 4.24 -4.43
CA LEU A 98 4.96 5.53 -3.76
C LEU A 98 4.47 6.64 -4.70
N ARG A 99 5.03 6.73 -5.91
CA ARG A 99 4.60 7.74 -6.90
C ARG A 99 3.15 7.60 -7.34
N LEU A 100 2.62 6.37 -7.35
CA LEU A 100 1.26 6.11 -7.78
C LEU A 100 0.24 6.31 -6.66
N LEU A 101 0.48 5.72 -5.49
CA LEU A 101 -0.59 5.40 -4.54
C LEU A 101 -0.45 6.12 -3.19
N ASP A 102 0.71 6.68 -2.86
CA ASP A 102 0.97 7.25 -1.53
C ASP A 102 0.07 8.46 -1.20
N ASP A 103 -0.28 9.26 -2.21
CA ASP A 103 -1.14 10.45 -2.07
C ASP A 103 -2.65 10.15 -2.14
N HIS A 104 -3.05 8.89 -2.36
CA HIS A 104 -4.44 8.48 -2.53
C HIS A 104 -4.86 7.53 -1.41
N TYR A 105 -6.13 7.58 -0.98
CA TYR A 105 -6.63 6.66 0.04
C TYR A 105 -6.67 5.22 -0.51
N THR A 106 -5.56 4.53 -0.30
CA THR A 106 -5.28 3.23 -0.90
C THR A 106 -4.71 2.25 0.10
N PHE A 107 -4.85 0.98 -0.22
CA PHE A 107 -4.17 -0.13 0.41
C PHE A 107 -3.35 -0.89 -0.64
N ALA A 108 -2.04 -0.95 -0.47
CA ALA A 108 -1.13 -1.73 -1.31
C ALA A 108 -0.25 -2.61 -0.43
N ALA A 109 -0.36 -3.93 -0.58
CA ALA A 109 0.39 -4.89 0.21
C ALA A 109 0.60 -6.20 -0.56
N THR A 110 1.71 -6.89 -0.27
CA THR A 110 2.01 -8.21 -0.82
C THR A 110 2.23 -9.21 0.29
N GLY A 111 1.83 -10.45 0.07
CA GLY A 111 2.15 -11.58 0.92
C GLY A 111 2.63 -12.79 0.12
N PRO A 112 3.14 -13.83 0.81
CA PRO A 112 3.52 -15.08 0.18
C PRO A 112 2.29 -15.84 -0.33
N ARG A 113 2.44 -16.58 -1.43
CA ARG A 113 1.47 -17.57 -1.87
C ARG A 113 1.81 -18.92 -1.24
N LEU A 114 1.08 -19.30 -0.21
CA LEU A 114 1.32 -20.53 0.56
C LEU A 114 0.27 -21.61 0.26
N HIS A 115 -0.84 -21.24 -0.37
CA HIS A 115 -1.95 -22.14 -0.62
C HIS A 115 -2.21 -22.31 -2.12
N GLU A 116 -2.69 -23.49 -2.50
CA GLU A 116 -3.16 -23.74 -3.88
C GLU A 116 -4.29 -22.77 -4.23
N ASP A 117 -5.24 -22.62 -3.29
CA ASP A 117 -6.27 -21.59 -3.31
C ASP A 117 -5.72 -20.26 -2.78
N TRP A 118 -5.24 -19.43 -3.71
CA TRP A 118 -4.66 -18.12 -3.45
C TRP A 118 -5.59 -17.15 -2.71
N THR A 119 -6.91 -17.41 -2.66
CA THR A 119 -7.85 -16.55 -1.93
C THR A 119 -7.57 -16.53 -0.44
N GLN A 120 -7.05 -17.62 0.12
CA GLN A 120 -6.63 -17.69 1.52
C GLN A 120 -5.45 -16.77 1.80
N ASP A 121 -4.48 -16.74 0.88
CA ASP A 121 -3.32 -15.85 0.96
C ASP A 121 -3.75 -14.38 0.83
N ALA A 122 -4.65 -14.07 -0.11
CA ALA A 122 -5.19 -12.72 -0.26
C ALA A 122 -5.90 -12.21 1.00
N ILE A 123 -6.74 -13.05 1.62
CA ILE A 123 -7.39 -12.72 2.89
C ILE A 123 -6.36 -12.51 4.02
N ALA A 124 -5.30 -13.32 4.06
CA ALA A 124 -4.22 -13.13 5.02
C ALA A 124 -3.49 -11.78 4.82
N VAL A 125 -3.32 -11.33 3.58
CA VAL A 125 -2.77 -9.99 3.26
C VAL A 125 -3.73 -8.87 3.69
N MET A 126 -5.03 -8.97 3.38
CA MET A 126 -6.04 -8.00 3.85
C MET A 126 -6.03 -7.87 5.39
N ARG A 127 -5.86 -9.00 6.08
CA ARG A 127 -5.76 -9.05 7.55
C ARG A 127 -4.37 -8.71 8.09
N ARG A 128 -3.41 -8.37 7.23
CA ARG A 128 -2.02 -8.04 7.59
C ARG A 128 -1.35 -9.11 8.44
N SER A 129 -1.77 -10.37 8.25
CA SER A 129 -1.35 -11.51 9.05
C SER A 129 -0.07 -12.17 8.53
N VAL A 130 0.40 -11.75 7.37
CA VAL A 130 1.61 -12.24 6.71
C VAL A 130 2.51 -11.06 6.31
N PRO A 131 3.84 -11.20 6.42
CA PRO A 131 4.77 -10.18 5.93
C PRO A 131 4.94 -10.29 4.41
N ASP A 132 5.43 -9.22 3.79
CA ASP A 132 5.92 -9.27 2.41
C ASP A 132 7.19 -10.13 2.34
N PRO A 133 7.25 -11.17 1.48
CA PRO A 133 8.40 -12.07 1.39
C PRO A 133 9.68 -11.39 0.87
N ARG A 134 9.57 -10.26 0.15
CA ARG A 134 10.69 -9.43 -0.32
C ARG A 134 10.77 -8.08 0.39
N ARG A 135 10.02 -7.89 1.49
CA ARG A 135 10.06 -6.69 2.34
C ARG A 135 9.84 -5.37 1.54
N TRP A 136 8.89 -5.38 0.59
CA TRP A 136 8.47 -4.19 -0.17
C TRP A 136 7.55 -3.29 0.66
N VAL A 137 7.42 -2.04 0.21
CA VAL A 137 6.63 -1.02 0.90
C VAL A 137 5.17 -1.45 0.98
N ARG A 138 4.60 -1.35 2.19
CA ARG A 138 3.16 -1.48 2.40
C ARG A 138 2.56 -0.09 2.51
N LEU A 139 1.64 0.24 1.60
CA LEU A 139 0.85 1.47 1.70
C LEU A 139 -0.46 1.11 2.38
N ASP A 140 -0.67 1.68 3.56
CA ASP A 140 -1.81 1.35 4.41
C ASP A 140 -2.16 2.59 5.24
N TRP A 141 -3.06 3.40 4.69
CA TRP A 141 -3.56 4.63 5.32
C TRP A 141 -4.20 4.35 6.68
N ASP A 142 -4.82 3.18 6.82
CA ASP A 142 -5.49 2.78 8.05
C ASP A 142 -4.59 2.03 9.03
N ARG A 143 -3.26 1.96 8.80
CA ARG A 143 -2.35 1.11 9.59
C ARG A 143 -2.49 1.29 11.11
N ASN A 144 -2.70 2.54 11.53
CA ASN A 144 -2.83 2.96 12.92
C ASN A 144 -4.27 3.32 13.31
N SER A 145 -5.25 3.05 12.43
CA SER A 145 -6.66 3.37 12.69
C SER A 145 -7.17 2.62 13.91
N THR A 146 -7.78 3.35 14.85
CA THR A 146 -8.44 2.81 16.03
C THR A 146 -9.63 1.94 15.68
N ALA A 147 -10.22 2.12 14.49
CA ALA A 147 -11.28 1.28 13.93
C ALA A 147 -10.93 -0.21 13.93
N ARG A 148 -9.63 -0.55 13.87
CA ARG A 148 -9.15 -1.94 13.93
C ARG A 148 -9.44 -2.66 15.24
N ARG A 149 -9.74 -1.93 16.32
CA ARG A 149 -10.22 -2.53 17.58
C ARG A 149 -11.62 -3.14 17.42
N THR A 150 -12.42 -2.59 16.51
CA THR A 150 -13.78 -3.03 16.21
C THR A 150 -13.83 -3.94 14.99
N VAL A 151 -13.13 -3.57 13.92
CA VAL A 151 -13.06 -4.31 12.66
C VAL A 151 -11.60 -4.67 12.39
N PRO A 152 -11.11 -5.86 12.79
CA PRO A 152 -9.68 -6.18 12.75
C PRO A 152 -9.00 -6.04 11.38
N ALA A 153 -9.75 -6.18 10.29
CA ALA A 153 -9.24 -6.04 8.92
C ALA A 153 -9.50 -4.66 8.29
N TYR A 154 -9.98 -3.67 9.07
CA TYR A 154 -10.37 -2.33 8.59
C TYR A 154 -9.35 -1.75 7.58
N PRO A 155 -9.83 -1.25 6.42
CA PRO A 155 -11.23 -0.99 6.07
C PRO A 155 -11.98 -2.22 5.52
N PHE A 156 -11.33 -3.39 5.48
CA PHE A 156 -11.89 -4.59 4.88
C PHE A 156 -12.79 -5.39 5.82
N GLU A 157 -13.80 -6.02 5.22
CA GLU A 157 -14.60 -7.11 5.75
C GLU A 157 -14.57 -8.27 4.73
N PRO A 158 -13.44 -9.00 4.64
CA PRO A 158 -13.26 -9.99 3.59
C PRO A 158 -14.26 -11.16 3.76
N PRO A 159 -14.91 -11.61 2.68
CA PRO A 159 -15.80 -12.76 2.73
C PRO A 159 -15.00 -14.05 2.99
N PRO A 160 -15.69 -15.17 3.30
CA PRO A 160 -15.03 -16.47 3.37
C PRO A 160 -14.31 -16.82 2.06
N ALA A 161 -13.15 -17.48 2.15
CA ALA A 161 -12.32 -17.86 1.00
C ALA A 161 -13.11 -18.55 -0.13
N SER A 162 -14.05 -19.43 0.24
CA SER A 162 -14.92 -20.16 -0.70
C SER A 162 -15.80 -19.27 -1.59
N GLY A 163 -16.08 -18.03 -1.17
CA GLY A 163 -16.85 -17.03 -1.93
C GLY A 163 -16.00 -15.90 -2.51
N PHE A 164 -14.77 -15.72 -2.04
CA PHE A 164 -13.91 -14.58 -2.42
C PHE A 164 -13.62 -14.54 -3.92
N SER A 165 -13.25 -15.68 -4.51
CA SER A 165 -12.95 -15.75 -5.95
C SER A 165 -14.15 -15.53 -6.86
N GLN A 166 -15.38 -15.73 -6.36
CA GLN A 166 -16.62 -15.56 -7.14
C GLN A 166 -17.01 -14.09 -7.30
N LEU A 167 -16.51 -13.24 -6.40
CA LEU A 167 -16.74 -11.79 -6.38
C LEU A 167 -15.65 -11.03 -7.14
N LEU A 168 -14.80 -11.74 -7.89
CA LEU A 168 -13.63 -11.19 -8.56
C LEU A 168 -13.59 -11.63 -10.02
N HIS A 169 -13.29 -10.70 -10.91
CA HIS A 169 -13.29 -10.91 -12.35
C HIS A 169 -11.87 -10.99 -12.90
N PRO A 170 -11.55 -11.97 -13.76
CA PRO A 170 -10.28 -12.01 -14.50
C PRO A 170 -10.08 -10.73 -15.31
N VAL A 171 -8.85 -10.23 -15.32
CA VAL A 171 -8.47 -9.07 -16.13
C VAL A 171 -7.14 -9.35 -16.84
N GLU A 172 -7.02 -8.89 -18.07
CA GLU A 172 -5.78 -8.98 -18.85
C GLU A 172 -4.71 -8.02 -18.31
N LYS A 173 -3.44 -8.27 -18.63
CA LYS A 173 -2.32 -7.53 -18.04
C LYS A 173 -2.42 -6.02 -18.32
N GLU A 174 -2.72 -5.64 -19.56
CA GLU A 174 -2.83 -4.25 -19.98
C GLU A 174 -4.01 -3.55 -19.29
N ALA A 175 -5.13 -4.25 -19.11
CA ALA A 175 -6.28 -3.75 -18.37
C ALA A 175 -5.99 -3.68 -16.86
N ALA A 176 -5.20 -4.59 -16.29
CA ALA A 176 -4.73 -4.51 -14.90
C ALA A 176 -3.83 -3.28 -14.67
N VAL A 177 -2.94 -2.96 -15.62
CA VAL A 177 -2.13 -1.73 -15.60
C VAL A 177 -3.02 -0.50 -15.60
N ALA A 178 -4.03 -0.48 -16.48
CA ALA A 178 -4.99 0.63 -16.55
C ALA A 178 -5.81 0.76 -15.25
N SER A 179 -6.27 -0.35 -14.68
CA SER A 179 -7.01 -0.41 -13.42
C SER A 179 -6.18 0.13 -12.25
N LEU A 180 -4.90 -0.26 -12.15
CA LEU A 180 -3.99 0.28 -11.15
C LEU A 180 -3.73 1.78 -11.36
N ALA A 181 -3.57 2.23 -12.60
CA ALA A 181 -3.32 3.64 -12.91
C ALA A 181 -4.49 4.55 -12.48
N ILE A 182 -5.73 4.13 -12.66
CA ILE A 182 -6.89 4.94 -12.27
C ILE A 182 -7.16 4.92 -10.76
N MET A 183 -6.45 4.12 -9.95
CA MET A 183 -6.47 4.28 -8.49
C MET A 183 -5.90 5.63 -8.05
N THR A 184 -5.22 6.33 -8.96
CA THR A 184 -4.73 7.71 -8.78
C THR A 184 -5.80 8.77 -9.10
N GLU A 185 -7.02 8.35 -9.43
CA GLU A 185 -8.16 9.24 -9.60
C GLU A 185 -8.85 9.54 -8.25
N SER A 186 -9.46 10.71 -8.11
CA SER A 186 -10.25 11.13 -6.96
C SER A 186 -11.72 10.76 -7.13
N TRP A 187 -12.29 10.07 -6.15
CA TRP A 187 -13.70 9.74 -6.12
C TRP A 187 -14.59 11.00 -6.06
N GLY A 188 -15.71 11.00 -6.78
CA GLY A 188 -16.75 12.04 -6.71
C GLY A 188 -16.46 13.37 -7.43
N THR A 189 -15.25 13.89 -7.39
CA THR A 189 -14.86 15.15 -8.07
C THR A 189 -13.51 15.02 -8.77
N GLU A 190 -13.43 14.12 -9.74
CA GLU A 190 -12.22 13.96 -10.55
C GLU A 190 -11.96 15.19 -11.42
N THR A 191 -10.84 15.88 -11.17
CA THR A 191 -10.43 17.10 -11.88
C THR A 191 -9.29 16.87 -12.87
N ALA A 192 -8.57 15.76 -12.74
CA ALA A 192 -7.45 15.31 -13.54
C ALA A 192 -7.52 13.78 -13.79
N PRO A 193 -8.51 13.29 -14.56
CA PRO A 193 -8.60 11.87 -14.86
C PRO A 193 -7.41 11.41 -15.70
N VAL A 194 -6.99 10.16 -15.55
CA VAL A 194 -5.75 9.62 -16.16
C VAL A 194 -5.76 9.78 -17.68
N ARG A 195 -6.92 9.65 -18.32
CA ARG A 195 -7.08 9.85 -19.77
C ARG A 195 -6.65 11.23 -20.29
N SER A 196 -6.71 12.27 -19.47
CA SER A 196 -6.36 13.65 -19.83
C SER A 196 -5.15 14.22 -19.09
N ARG A 197 -4.52 13.42 -18.24
CA ARG A 197 -3.36 13.83 -17.45
C ARG A 197 -2.13 14.07 -18.32
N PRO A 198 -1.35 15.14 -18.09
CA PRO A 198 -0.11 15.38 -18.83
C PRO A 198 0.97 14.34 -18.53
N ASP A 199 0.92 13.72 -17.35
CA ASP A 199 1.85 12.68 -16.88
C ASP A 199 1.32 11.25 -17.09
N ARG A 200 0.26 11.06 -17.92
CA ARG A 200 -0.39 9.76 -18.17
C ARG A 200 0.60 8.62 -18.46
N ASP A 201 1.58 8.86 -19.32
CA ASP A 201 2.54 7.82 -19.71
C ASP A 201 3.45 7.42 -18.55
N ALA A 202 3.79 8.37 -17.67
CA ALA A 202 4.57 8.09 -16.45
C ALA A 202 3.76 7.27 -15.45
N VAL A 203 2.48 7.63 -15.23
CA VAL A 203 1.55 6.84 -14.39
C VAL A 203 1.43 5.41 -14.91
N LEU A 204 1.24 5.22 -16.22
CA LEU A 204 1.16 3.88 -16.81
C LEU A 204 2.50 3.13 -16.75
N ALA A 205 3.63 3.82 -16.83
CA ALA A 205 4.95 3.20 -16.70
C ALA A 205 5.21 2.71 -15.27
N ASP A 206 4.82 3.49 -14.26
CA ASP A 206 4.91 3.08 -12.86
C ASP A 206 3.97 1.91 -12.58
N ALA A 207 2.75 1.90 -13.13
CA ALA A 207 1.81 0.81 -12.93
C ALA A 207 2.33 -0.51 -13.53
N ARG A 208 2.95 -0.45 -14.72
CA ARG A 208 3.65 -1.61 -15.31
C ARG A 208 4.80 -2.07 -14.45
N THR A 209 5.66 -1.14 -14.02
CA THR A 209 6.81 -1.43 -13.16
C THR A 209 6.36 -2.16 -11.90
N LEU A 210 5.27 -1.70 -11.30
CA LEU A 210 4.72 -2.30 -10.09
C LEU A 210 4.18 -3.72 -10.32
N LEU A 211 3.41 -3.93 -11.39
CA LEU A 211 2.86 -5.26 -11.70
C LEU A 211 3.91 -6.25 -12.23
N ASP A 212 5.02 -5.77 -12.81
CA ASP A 212 6.11 -6.64 -13.27
C ASP A 212 6.81 -7.39 -12.13
N ARG A 213 6.63 -6.94 -10.88
CA ARG A 213 7.07 -7.68 -9.68
C ARG A 213 6.59 -9.13 -9.68
N TYR A 214 5.34 -9.36 -10.08
CA TYR A 214 4.67 -10.66 -10.03
C TYR A 214 5.06 -11.57 -11.20
N GLY A 215 5.88 -11.06 -12.13
CA GLY A 215 6.38 -11.82 -13.26
C GLY A 215 5.39 -11.92 -14.43
N PRO A 216 5.85 -12.48 -15.56
CA PRO A 216 5.07 -12.51 -16.81
C PRO A 216 3.90 -13.51 -16.78
N THR A 217 3.90 -14.47 -15.85
CA THR A 217 2.86 -15.49 -15.69
C THR A 217 1.79 -15.11 -14.67
N ALA A 218 1.91 -13.94 -14.05
CA ALA A 218 0.96 -13.44 -13.07
C ALA A 218 -0.45 -13.37 -13.66
N ARG A 219 -1.43 -13.76 -12.84
CA ARG A 219 -2.85 -13.65 -13.15
C ARG A 219 -3.43 -12.50 -12.36
N PHE A 220 -4.24 -11.69 -13.03
CA PHE A 220 -4.86 -10.52 -12.41
C PHE A 220 -6.36 -10.73 -12.22
N ARG A 221 -6.88 -10.19 -11.13
CA ARG A 221 -8.31 -10.21 -10.77
C ARG A 221 -8.72 -8.85 -10.25
N THR A 222 -9.93 -8.39 -10.55
CA THR A 222 -10.44 -7.10 -10.07
C THR A 222 -11.85 -7.22 -9.52
N THR A 223 -12.23 -6.27 -8.66
CA THR A 223 -13.61 -6.08 -8.19
C THR A 223 -14.48 -5.38 -9.24
N ALA A 224 -13.89 -4.87 -10.33
CA ALA A 224 -14.60 -4.16 -11.39
C ALA A 224 -15.58 -5.07 -12.16
N GLU A 225 -16.87 -4.76 -12.08
CA GLU A 225 -17.91 -5.52 -12.79
C GLU A 225 -17.74 -5.44 -14.32
N ALA A 226 -17.16 -4.36 -14.85
CA ALA A 226 -16.86 -4.24 -16.28
C ALA A 226 -15.98 -5.41 -16.80
N ALA A 227 -15.06 -5.91 -15.96
CA ALA A 227 -14.21 -7.05 -16.30
C ALA A 227 -14.96 -8.40 -16.34
N ALA A 228 -16.18 -8.46 -15.78
CA ALA A 228 -16.99 -9.68 -15.80
C ALA A 228 -17.36 -10.10 -17.23
N SER A 229 -17.67 -9.11 -18.09
CA SER A 229 -17.99 -9.31 -19.50
C SER A 229 -16.82 -9.06 -20.45
N ASP A 230 -15.87 -8.20 -20.06
CA ASP A 230 -14.73 -7.82 -20.89
C ASP A 230 -13.43 -7.77 -20.07
N PRO A 231 -12.66 -8.88 -20.00
CA PRO A 231 -11.38 -8.92 -19.30
C PRO A 231 -10.34 -7.91 -19.82
N ALA A 232 -10.51 -7.37 -21.03
CA ALA A 232 -9.63 -6.39 -21.67
C ALA A 232 -10.18 -4.95 -21.60
N HIS A 233 -11.18 -4.70 -20.75
CA HIS A 233 -11.91 -3.44 -20.68
C HIS A 233 -10.98 -2.22 -20.57
N ASP A 234 -11.32 -1.15 -21.31
CA ASP A 234 -10.56 0.11 -21.28
C ASP A 234 -10.90 0.93 -20.03
N PHE A 235 -10.17 0.65 -18.95
CA PHE A 235 -10.28 1.37 -17.70
C PHE A 235 -9.80 2.82 -17.77
N ILE A 236 -8.92 3.18 -18.70
CA ILE A 236 -8.50 4.58 -18.87
C ILE A 236 -9.65 5.41 -19.45
N ALA A 237 -10.36 4.87 -20.45
CA ALA A 237 -11.50 5.56 -21.04
C ALA A 237 -12.66 5.72 -20.04
N SER A 238 -12.94 4.68 -19.25
CA SER A 238 -14.05 4.68 -18.31
C SER A 238 -13.75 5.35 -16.96
N GLY A 239 -12.48 5.38 -16.52
CA GLY A 239 -12.08 5.92 -15.21
C GLY A 239 -12.81 5.25 -14.05
N LEU A 240 -12.91 5.94 -12.90
CA LEU A 240 -13.64 5.42 -11.72
C LEU A 240 -15.15 5.20 -11.95
N SER A 241 -15.73 5.68 -13.04
CA SER A 241 -17.17 5.46 -13.33
C SER A 241 -17.52 4.00 -13.63
N ALA A 242 -16.55 3.18 -14.04
CA ALA A 242 -16.71 1.73 -14.18
C ALA A 242 -16.77 0.97 -12.83
N TYR A 243 -16.67 1.68 -11.70
CA TYR A 243 -16.42 1.11 -10.37
C TYR A 243 -17.48 1.46 -9.33
N PHE A 244 -18.65 1.95 -9.77
CA PHE A 244 -19.83 2.05 -8.90
C PHE A 244 -20.44 0.66 -8.66
N CYS A 245 -19.73 -0.22 -7.95
CA CYS A 245 -20.28 -1.50 -7.52
C CYS A 245 -20.21 -1.65 -6.00
N PHE A 246 -21.32 -2.09 -5.42
CA PHE A 246 -21.52 -2.35 -3.98
C PHE A 246 -21.04 -3.75 -3.57
N SER A 247 -20.18 -4.42 -4.36
CA SER A 247 -19.64 -5.73 -4.00
C SER A 247 -18.55 -5.54 -2.93
N GLY A 248 -19.01 -5.30 -1.69
CA GLY A 248 -18.21 -4.81 -0.58
C GLY A 248 -17.22 -5.85 -0.07
N PHE A 249 -15.94 -5.62 -0.36
CA PHE A 249 -14.87 -6.07 0.51
C PHE A 249 -14.61 -5.08 1.63
N LEU A 250 -15.19 -3.87 1.55
CA LEU A 250 -15.16 -2.89 2.62
C LEU A 250 -16.24 -3.18 3.67
N THR A 251 -15.95 -2.82 4.91
CA THR A 251 -16.94 -2.86 5.98
C THR A 251 -18.00 -1.78 5.79
N CYS A 252 -19.23 -2.05 6.22
CA CYS A 252 -20.31 -1.06 6.30
C CYS A 252 -20.31 -0.29 7.64
N ALA A 253 -19.29 -0.47 8.48
CA ALA A 253 -19.21 0.17 9.79
C ALA A 253 -18.85 1.65 9.65
N TYR A 254 -19.73 2.54 10.13
CA TYR A 254 -19.45 3.96 10.29
C TYR A 254 -18.58 4.16 11.54
N ILE A 255 -17.27 4.38 11.35
CA ILE A 255 -16.30 4.49 12.44
C ILE A 255 -15.51 5.80 12.28
N ASP A 256 -15.29 6.50 13.39
CA ASP A 256 -14.52 7.75 13.45
C ASP A 256 -15.04 8.85 12.48
N GLY A 257 -16.33 8.82 12.17
CA GLY A 257 -16.99 9.77 11.30
C GLY A 257 -16.88 9.48 9.80
N ILE A 258 -16.22 8.39 9.42
CA ILE A 258 -15.93 8.00 8.03
C ILE A 258 -16.98 7.01 7.53
N ASP A 259 -17.58 7.31 6.38
CA ASP A 259 -18.44 6.38 5.64
C ASP A 259 -17.72 5.85 4.40
N LEU A 260 -17.62 4.52 4.29
CA LEU A 260 -17.00 3.84 3.16
C LEU A 260 -18.09 3.41 2.17
N TRP A 261 -18.04 3.92 0.94
CA TRP A 261 -19.16 3.77 0.00
C TRP A 261 -18.78 3.11 -1.33
N GLY A 262 -17.50 2.88 -1.59
CA GLY A 262 -17.05 2.21 -2.80
C GLY A 262 -15.60 1.77 -2.73
N ASP A 263 -15.25 0.79 -3.55
CA ASP A 263 -13.87 0.37 -3.73
C ASP A 263 -13.53 0.07 -5.20
N LEU A 264 -12.23 0.07 -5.46
CA LEU A 264 -11.64 -0.51 -6.64
C LEU A 264 -10.49 -1.39 -6.18
N GLY A 265 -10.65 -2.70 -6.30
CA GLY A 265 -9.62 -3.68 -5.96
C GLY A 265 -8.99 -4.31 -7.20
N LEU A 266 -7.68 -4.54 -7.13
CA LEU A 266 -6.89 -5.32 -8.06
C LEU A 266 -6.01 -6.30 -7.26
N ILE A 267 -6.01 -7.56 -7.69
CA ILE A 267 -5.19 -8.63 -7.14
C ILE A 267 -4.27 -9.14 -8.23
N ALA A 268 -2.98 -9.23 -7.92
CA ALA A 268 -1.98 -9.92 -8.71
C ALA A 268 -1.60 -11.24 -8.03
N VAL A 269 -1.67 -12.35 -8.76
CA VAL A 269 -1.34 -13.68 -8.24
C VAL A 269 -0.24 -14.29 -9.09
N SER A 270 0.93 -14.48 -8.51
CA SER A 270 2.04 -15.24 -9.11
C SER A 270 2.13 -16.63 -8.48
N ASP A 271 3.16 -17.39 -8.83
CA ASP A 271 3.40 -18.69 -8.21
C ASP A 271 3.83 -18.58 -6.73
N ASP A 272 4.50 -17.48 -6.37
CA ASP A 272 5.14 -17.28 -5.06
C ASP A 272 4.51 -16.17 -4.21
N GLU A 273 3.73 -15.26 -4.82
CA GLU A 273 3.26 -14.03 -4.18
C GLU A 273 1.81 -13.69 -4.55
N VAL A 274 1.14 -13.01 -3.63
CA VAL A 274 -0.18 -12.41 -3.85
C VAL A 274 -0.12 -10.93 -3.48
N GLY A 275 -0.35 -10.08 -4.46
CA GLY A 275 -0.38 -8.62 -4.36
C GLY A 275 -1.78 -8.08 -4.33
N LEU A 276 -2.07 -7.16 -3.41
CA LEU A 276 -3.37 -6.50 -3.27
C LEU A 276 -3.18 -5.00 -3.44
N PHE A 277 -4.01 -4.40 -4.27
CA PHE A 277 -4.08 -2.96 -4.52
C PHE A 277 -5.53 -2.52 -4.47
N TRP A 278 -5.86 -1.59 -3.59
CA TRP A 278 -7.22 -1.11 -3.38
C TRP A 278 -7.23 0.40 -3.32
N ALA A 279 -8.10 1.04 -4.10
CA ALA A 279 -8.52 2.42 -3.89
C ALA A 279 -9.86 2.43 -3.15
N ILE A 280 -9.99 3.29 -2.15
CA ILE A 280 -11.14 3.33 -1.24
C ILE A 280 -11.84 4.68 -1.39
N ALA A 281 -13.16 4.63 -1.58
CA ALA A 281 -14.03 5.79 -1.62
C ALA A 281 -14.63 6.03 -0.22
N ALA A 282 -14.33 7.19 0.36
CA ALA A 282 -14.76 7.55 1.71
C ALA A 282 -15.21 9.03 1.78
N TYR A 283 -16.09 9.34 2.73
CA TYR A 283 -16.53 10.72 3.06
C TYR A 283 -16.66 10.91 4.57
#